data_AF-A0A7C1UW36-F1
#
_entry.id   AF-A0A7C1UW36-F1
#
_cell.length_a   1.000
_cell.length_b   1.000
_cell.length_c   1.000
_cell.angle_alpha   90.00
_cell.angle_beta   90.00
_cell.angle_gamma   90.00
#
_symmetry.space_group_name_H-M   'P 1'
#
loop_
_entity.id
_entity.type
_entity.pdbx_description
1 polymer ?
#
loop_
_entity_poly.entity_id
_entity_poly.type
_entity_poly.pdbx_seq_one_letter_code
_entity_poly.pdbx_strand_id
1 'polypeptide(L)'
;MTSKLISDQLIKIFGINLYQKSLKFLSNKINIIYSRESPIKIRSLILDNEREFHLIIDEKNKEIFHDCPSFWIHSDREKKVCVHLLKLISIIKNETAQNILDNFDDYNLTSKDLSSKKRSKNFLLLANSCFDNNNCVEALSYLDKAIINDFESEKIIEIYLSTAISNNQYFEFFEFLKNGYESGLEAYFLKFNSYIERGIKDFLNLIQEYSFFNLLKITESFDKIFEFKDITFLASVFNELKKLVKDSNINNKYLAIYLIQKNKEILSKVNPDFNILISDEELESFKEDLVEYFLSEIDNFCIIDKLKLMKKQFHILNIPEEKFYNHYRKYKIEIQELEKKVYLKKFAFLKVLIERYNIKKTAGEFKKKKNTYIIKHHEENLRNPAYNYIISRIGFFGLNDQTIKS
;
A
#
# COMPACT_ATOMS: atom_id res chain seq x y z
N MET A 1 -48.76 12.46 -25.65
CA MET A 1 -47.60 11.56 -25.83
C MET A 1 -47.78 10.40 -24.89
N THR A 2 -47.82 9.17 -25.40
CA THR A 2 -47.97 7.95 -24.62
C THR A 2 -46.76 7.80 -23.69
N SER A 3 -46.97 7.79 -22.37
CA SER A 3 -45.92 7.46 -21.42
C SER A 3 -45.44 6.04 -21.73
N LYS A 4 -44.28 5.91 -22.36
CA LYS A 4 -43.61 4.60 -22.40
C LYS A 4 -43.40 4.18 -20.95
N LEU A 5 -43.70 2.93 -20.64
CA LEU A 5 -43.41 2.42 -19.31
C LEU A 5 -41.91 2.60 -19.05
N ILE A 6 -41.55 3.15 -17.89
CA ILE A 6 -40.14 3.39 -17.50
C ILE A 6 -39.32 2.09 -17.65
N SER A 7 -39.93 0.93 -17.41
CA SER A 7 -39.34 -0.39 -17.66
C SER A 7 -38.82 -0.57 -19.09
N ASP A 8 -39.60 -0.16 -20.10
CA ASP A 8 -39.27 -0.36 -21.51
C ASP A 8 -38.10 0.53 -21.92
N GLN A 9 -38.03 1.74 -21.36
CA GLN A 9 -36.91 2.64 -21.59
C GLN A 9 -35.64 2.17 -20.89
N LEU A 10 -35.74 1.69 -19.65
CA LEU A 10 -34.60 1.11 -18.94
C LEU A 10 -34.03 -0.10 -19.69
N ILE A 11 -34.90 -0.97 -20.22
CA ILE A 11 -34.49 -2.13 -21.05
C ILE A 11 -33.84 -1.64 -22.35
N LYS A 12 -34.42 -0.64 -23.02
CA LYS A 12 -33.90 -0.10 -24.27
C LYS A 12 -32.51 0.53 -24.10
N ILE A 13 -32.30 1.28 -23.03
CA ILE A 13 -31.06 2.05 -22.81
C ILE A 13 -29.96 1.17 -22.18
N PHE A 14 -30.29 0.34 -21.19
CA PHE A 14 -29.30 -0.38 -20.37
C PHE A 14 -29.28 -1.90 -20.57
N GLY A 15 -30.19 -2.42 -21.39
CA GLY A 15 -30.30 -3.84 -21.70
C GLY A 15 -31.07 -4.66 -20.65
N ILE A 16 -31.71 -5.73 -21.13
CA ILE A 16 -32.62 -6.56 -20.32
C ILE A 16 -31.94 -7.26 -19.14
N ASN A 17 -30.67 -7.66 -19.29
CA ASN A 17 -29.94 -8.37 -18.26
C ASN A 17 -29.70 -7.52 -17.00
N LEU A 18 -29.33 -6.24 -17.18
CA LEU A 18 -29.09 -5.34 -16.05
C LEU A 18 -30.41 -4.94 -15.37
N TYR A 19 -31.46 -4.73 -16.17
CA TYR A 19 -32.82 -4.49 -15.67
C TYR A 19 -33.35 -5.66 -14.82
N GLN A 20 -33.23 -6.91 -15.29
CA GLN A 20 -33.65 -8.07 -14.49
C GLN A 20 -32.88 -8.21 -13.18
N LYS A 21 -31.58 -7.84 -13.17
CA LYS A 21 -30.79 -7.82 -11.93
C LYS A 21 -31.25 -6.71 -10.98
N SER A 22 -31.62 -5.52 -11.49
CA SER A 22 -32.13 -4.44 -10.64
C SER A 22 -33.46 -4.78 -9.99
N LEU A 23 -34.35 -5.53 -10.68
CA LEU A 23 -35.61 -6.00 -10.09
C LEU A 23 -35.40 -6.89 -8.85
N LYS A 24 -34.33 -7.69 -8.83
CA LYS A 24 -33.95 -8.53 -7.68
C LYS A 24 -33.42 -7.73 -6.49
N PHE A 25 -32.99 -6.49 -6.71
CA PHE A 25 -32.54 -5.60 -5.64
C PHE A 25 -33.75 -5.02 -4.90
N LEU A 26 -33.78 -5.15 -3.58
CA LEU A 26 -34.93 -4.77 -2.76
C LEU A 26 -35.05 -3.24 -2.64
N SER A 27 -36.23 -2.67 -2.89
CA SER A 27 -36.44 -1.21 -2.85
C SER A 27 -36.16 -0.60 -1.47
N ASN A 28 -36.44 -1.34 -0.40
CA ASN A 28 -36.19 -0.90 0.98
C ASN A 28 -34.69 -0.78 1.35
N LYS A 29 -33.79 -1.17 0.44
CA LYS A 29 -32.35 -0.96 0.57
C LYS A 29 -31.89 0.38 0.00
N ILE A 30 -32.78 1.15 -0.64
CA ILE A 30 -32.50 2.51 -1.13
C ILE A 30 -33.29 3.48 -0.25
N ASN A 31 -32.57 4.34 0.46
CA ASN A 31 -33.16 5.40 1.27
C ASN A 31 -32.90 6.75 0.59
N ILE A 32 -33.95 7.39 0.07
CA ILE A 32 -33.85 8.69 -0.58
C ILE A 32 -33.84 9.76 0.52
N ILE A 33 -32.69 10.36 0.77
CA ILE A 33 -32.50 11.39 1.80
C ILE A 33 -33.09 12.73 1.34
N TYR A 34 -32.96 13.03 0.04
CA TYR A 34 -33.36 14.30 -0.53
C TYR A 34 -33.79 14.11 -1.97
N SER A 35 -34.90 14.74 -2.35
CA SER A 35 -35.40 14.78 -3.73
C SER A 35 -36.01 16.14 -4.03
N ARG A 36 -35.53 16.79 -5.09
CA ARG A 36 -36.08 18.01 -5.68
C ARG A 36 -36.29 17.76 -7.17
N GLU A 37 -37.40 18.22 -7.72
CA GLU A 37 -37.82 17.90 -9.10
C GLU A 37 -37.44 18.96 -10.12
N SER A 38 -37.15 20.20 -9.70
CA SER A 38 -36.71 21.27 -10.61
C SER A 38 -35.76 22.27 -9.90
N PRO A 39 -34.47 22.35 -10.32
CA PRO A 39 -33.77 21.32 -11.10
C PRO A 39 -33.73 19.99 -10.33
N ILE A 40 -33.65 18.87 -11.05
CA ILE A 40 -33.62 17.54 -10.47
C ILE A 40 -32.38 17.40 -9.58
N LYS A 41 -32.60 17.09 -8.30
CA LYS A 41 -31.54 16.76 -7.37
C LYS A 41 -32.00 15.67 -6.41
N ILE A 42 -31.44 14.49 -6.58
CA ILE A 42 -31.75 13.30 -5.77
C ILE A 42 -30.49 12.87 -5.03
N ARG A 43 -30.61 12.61 -3.73
CA ARG A 43 -29.56 11.98 -2.91
C ARG A 43 -30.13 10.75 -2.24
N SER A 44 -29.43 9.64 -2.36
CA SER A 44 -29.84 8.38 -1.75
C SER A 44 -28.67 7.64 -1.12
N LEU A 45 -28.98 6.92 -0.04
CA LEU A 45 -28.12 5.91 0.56
C LEU A 45 -28.60 4.54 0.14
N ILE A 46 -27.68 3.68 -0.25
CA ILE A 46 -27.97 2.35 -0.76
C ILE A 46 -27.21 1.34 0.11
N LEU A 47 -27.96 0.40 0.68
CA LEU A 47 -27.43 -0.65 1.54
C LEU A 47 -27.34 -1.97 0.75
N ASP A 48 -26.20 -2.23 0.14
CA ASP A 48 -25.95 -3.46 -0.61
C ASP A 48 -24.77 -4.24 -0.04
N ASN A 49 -24.93 -5.55 0.12
CA ASN A 49 -23.91 -6.45 0.68
C ASN A 49 -23.27 -5.92 1.98
N GLU A 50 -24.09 -5.30 2.82
CA GLU A 50 -23.70 -4.66 4.08
C GLU A 50 -22.61 -3.57 3.94
N ARG A 51 -22.59 -2.89 2.80
CA ARG A 51 -21.90 -1.61 2.57
C ARG A 51 -22.93 -0.53 2.30
N GLU A 52 -22.60 0.68 2.72
CA GLU A 52 -23.34 1.89 2.34
C GLU A 52 -22.71 2.46 1.09
N PHE A 53 -23.56 2.81 0.13
CA PHE A 53 -23.20 3.50 -1.10
C PHE A 53 -24.03 4.76 -1.23
N HIS A 54 -23.43 5.84 -1.70
CA HIS A 54 -24.07 7.11 -1.98
C HIS A 54 -24.36 7.20 -3.47
N LEU A 55 -25.60 7.55 -3.83
CA LEU A 55 -25.97 7.84 -5.21
C LEU A 55 -26.63 9.22 -5.28
N ILE A 56 -26.06 10.09 -6.11
CA ILE A 56 -26.52 11.46 -6.32
C ILE A 56 -26.81 11.67 -7.81
N ILE A 57 -27.99 12.20 -8.11
CA ILE A 57 -28.36 12.70 -9.45
C ILE A 57 -28.52 14.20 -9.33
N ASP A 58 -27.72 15.00 -10.04
CA ASP A 58 -27.74 16.46 -9.98
C ASP A 58 -27.80 17.04 -11.41
N GLU A 59 -29.00 17.44 -11.84
CA GLU A 59 -29.25 18.00 -13.16
C GLU A 59 -28.53 19.33 -13.38
N LYS A 60 -28.42 20.16 -12.34
CA LYS A 60 -27.78 21.48 -12.45
C LYS A 60 -26.29 21.33 -12.80
N ASN A 61 -25.63 20.34 -12.21
CA ASN A 61 -24.23 20.04 -12.49
C ASN A 61 -24.04 19.04 -13.63
N LYS A 62 -25.14 18.54 -14.23
CA LYS A 62 -25.12 17.44 -15.21
C LYS A 62 -24.28 16.26 -14.73
N GLU A 63 -24.50 15.81 -13.50
CA GLU A 63 -23.73 14.73 -12.86
C GLU A 63 -24.62 13.61 -12.28
N ILE A 64 -24.22 12.36 -12.51
CA ILE A 64 -24.69 11.20 -11.74
C ILE A 64 -23.47 10.60 -11.04
N PHE A 65 -23.42 10.80 -9.73
CA PHE A 65 -22.38 10.26 -8.86
C PHE A 65 -22.86 8.97 -8.20
N HIS A 66 -22.00 7.95 -8.19
CA HIS A 66 -22.20 6.76 -7.38
C HIS A 66 -20.88 6.10 -6.98
N ASP A 67 -20.70 5.82 -5.70
CA ASP A 67 -19.49 5.22 -5.11
C ASP A 67 -19.47 3.67 -5.14
N CYS A 68 -20.20 3.05 -6.07
CA CYS A 68 -20.22 1.59 -6.21
C CYS A 68 -19.10 1.07 -7.13
N PRO A 69 -18.69 -0.22 -7.01
CA PRO A 69 -17.60 -0.79 -7.81
C PRO A 69 -17.78 -0.68 -9.32
N SER A 70 -19.02 -0.78 -9.84
CA SER A 70 -19.28 -0.64 -11.28
C SER A 70 -18.91 0.75 -11.82
N PHE A 71 -19.19 1.78 -11.03
CA PHE A 71 -18.84 3.17 -11.32
C PHE A 71 -17.32 3.41 -11.16
N TRP A 72 -16.64 2.62 -10.31
CA TRP A 72 -15.20 2.73 -10.01
C TRP A 72 -14.29 2.00 -11.03
N ILE A 73 -14.65 0.79 -11.45
CA ILE A 73 -13.76 -0.13 -12.18
C ILE A 73 -13.76 0.11 -13.70
N HIS A 74 -14.85 0.62 -14.26
CA HIS A 74 -15.00 0.72 -15.72
C HIS A 74 -14.78 2.15 -16.23
N SER A 75 -13.96 2.30 -17.28
CA SER A 75 -13.80 3.56 -18.03
C SER A 75 -15.02 3.87 -18.88
N ASP A 76 -15.60 2.84 -19.51
CA ASP A 76 -16.66 2.96 -20.51
C ASP A 76 -18.00 3.31 -19.87
N ARG A 77 -18.67 4.34 -20.38
CA ARG A 77 -19.97 4.86 -19.88
C ARG A 77 -21.01 3.75 -19.74
N GLU A 78 -21.12 2.89 -20.75
CA GLU A 78 -22.08 1.77 -20.80
C GLU A 78 -21.85 0.72 -19.71
N LYS A 79 -20.61 0.56 -19.24
CA LYS A 79 -20.23 -0.40 -18.20
C LYS A 79 -20.29 0.18 -16.79
N LYS A 80 -20.36 1.52 -16.66
CA LYS A 80 -20.45 2.21 -15.36
C LYS A 80 -21.83 2.06 -14.72
N VAL A 81 -22.89 1.97 -15.53
CA VAL A 81 -24.27 1.87 -15.03
C VAL A 81 -24.47 0.56 -14.25
N CYS A 82 -25.10 0.66 -13.08
CA CYS A 82 -25.27 -0.47 -12.17
C CYS A 82 -26.72 -0.69 -11.75
N VAL A 83 -26.97 -1.82 -11.09
CA VAL A 83 -28.30 -2.22 -10.61
C VAL A 83 -28.93 -1.19 -9.66
N HIS A 84 -28.11 -0.49 -8.88
CA HIS A 84 -28.56 0.51 -7.92
C HIS A 84 -29.18 1.73 -8.59
N LEU A 85 -28.56 2.23 -9.67
CA LEU A 85 -29.07 3.37 -10.43
C LEU A 85 -30.39 3.03 -11.11
N LEU A 86 -30.46 1.88 -11.78
CA LEU A 86 -31.71 1.41 -12.40
C LEU A 86 -32.80 1.26 -11.36
N LYS A 87 -32.47 0.70 -10.18
CA LYS A 87 -33.44 0.55 -9.11
C LYS A 87 -33.93 1.90 -8.59
N LEU A 88 -33.04 2.88 -8.39
CA LEU A 88 -33.41 4.23 -7.96
C LEU A 88 -34.36 4.88 -8.98
N ILE A 89 -34.02 4.84 -10.27
CA ILE A 89 -34.89 5.38 -11.34
C ILE A 89 -36.26 4.69 -11.34
N SER A 90 -36.32 3.40 -11.01
CA SER A 90 -37.58 2.64 -10.95
C SER A 90 -38.48 2.96 -9.75
N ILE A 91 -37.98 3.65 -8.71
CA ILE A 91 -38.73 3.94 -7.48
C ILE A 91 -39.08 5.42 -7.30
N ILE A 92 -38.45 6.33 -8.05
CA ILE A 92 -38.78 7.76 -8.05
C ILE A 92 -40.03 8.03 -8.90
N LYS A 93 -40.55 9.27 -8.85
CA LYS A 93 -41.72 9.65 -9.65
C LYS A 93 -41.46 9.47 -11.15
N ASN A 94 -42.45 8.95 -11.87
CA ASN A 94 -42.35 8.65 -13.30
C ASN A 94 -41.88 9.84 -14.14
N GLU A 95 -42.39 11.05 -13.87
CA GLU A 95 -41.97 12.26 -14.60
C GLU A 95 -40.48 12.59 -14.39
N THR A 96 -40.00 12.48 -13.15
CA THR A 96 -38.58 12.67 -12.82
C THR A 96 -37.70 11.59 -13.44
N ALA A 97 -38.13 10.33 -13.38
CA ALA A 97 -37.45 9.21 -14.02
C ALA A 97 -37.36 9.42 -15.54
N GLN A 98 -38.46 9.81 -16.17
CA GLN A 98 -38.54 10.08 -17.60
C GLN A 98 -37.55 11.18 -18.01
N ASN A 99 -37.54 12.30 -17.29
CA ASN A 99 -36.60 13.40 -17.55
C ASN A 99 -35.13 13.00 -17.37
N ILE A 100 -34.80 12.18 -16.36
CA ILE A 100 -33.44 11.66 -16.18
C ILE A 100 -33.03 10.76 -17.35
N LEU A 101 -33.94 9.90 -17.82
CA LEU A 101 -33.67 8.96 -18.91
C LEU A 101 -33.53 9.67 -20.26
N ASP A 102 -34.40 10.63 -20.56
CA ASP A 102 -34.37 11.36 -21.83
C ASP A 102 -33.10 12.23 -21.96
N ASN A 103 -32.55 12.68 -20.84
CA ASN A 103 -31.31 13.46 -20.79
C ASN A 103 -30.12 12.64 -20.28
N PHE A 104 -30.20 11.31 -20.26
CA PHE A 104 -29.19 10.48 -19.59
C PHE A 104 -27.80 10.75 -20.15
N ASP A 105 -27.66 10.90 -21.46
CA ASP A 105 -26.39 11.12 -22.15
C ASP A 105 -25.70 12.44 -21.80
N ASP A 106 -26.47 13.43 -21.34
CA ASP A 106 -25.92 14.72 -20.88
C ASP A 106 -25.19 14.62 -19.54
N TYR A 107 -25.47 13.59 -18.74
CA TYR A 107 -24.87 13.45 -17.42
C TYR A 107 -23.45 12.89 -17.50
N ASN A 108 -22.53 13.43 -16.70
CA ASN A 108 -21.25 12.81 -16.42
C ASN A 108 -21.41 11.74 -15.33
N LEU A 109 -20.99 10.50 -15.62
CA LEU A 109 -21.03 9.38 -14.68
C LEU A 109 -19.73 9.34 -13.86
N THR A 110 -19.80 9.76 -12.60
CA THR A 110 -18.65 9.92 -11.71
C THR A 110 -18.71 8.94 -10.53
N SER A 111 -17.53 8.47 -10.13
CA SER A 111 -17.34 7.56 -8.99
C SER A 111 -16.28 8.05 -8.02
N LYS A 112 -15.53 9.07 -8.46
CA LYS A 112 -14.49 9.71 -7.68
C LYS A 112 -15.16 10.60 -6.69
N ASP A 113 -15.33 10.00 -5.53
CA ASP A 113 -15.72 10.59 -4.29
C ASP A 113 -15.10 12.00 -4.16
N LEU A 114 -15.96 12.96 -3.81
CA LEU A 114 -15.57 14.23 -3.21
C LEU A 114 -14.66 14.00 -1.98
N SER A 115 -14.63 12.78 -1.42
CA SER A 115 -13.64 12.34 -0.45
C SER A 115 -12.21 12.26 -0.97
N SER A 116 -11.90 12.07 -2.25
CA SER A 116 -10.50 11.95 -2.70
C SER A 116 -9.76 13.29 -2.58
N LYS A 117 -10.35 14.38 -3.08
CA LYS A 117 -9.80 15.74 -2.91
C LYS A 117 -9.80 16.17 -1.45
N LYS A 118 -10.87 15.90 -0.70
CA LYS A 118 -10.94 16.25 0.73
C LYS A 118 -9.93 15.44 1.56
N ARG A 119 -9.74 14.16 1.25
CA ARG A 119 -8.75 13.26 1.87
C ARG A 119 -7.34 13.70 1.56
N SER A 120 -7.03 13.99 0.29
CA SER A 120 -5.74 14.55 -0.12
C SER A 120 -5.47 15.86 0.62
N LYS A 121 -6.42 16.80 0.63
CA LYS A 121 -6.32 18.05 1.42
C LYS A 121 -6.11 17.80 2.92
N ASN A 122 -6.85 16.87 3.53
CA ASN A 122 -6.68 16.54 4.94
C ASN A 122 -5.31 15.95 5.22
N PHE A 123 -4.80 15.05 4.37
CA PHE A 123 -3.46 14.51 4.53
C PHE A 123 -2.38 15.55 4.27
N LEU A 124 -2.58 16.50 3.35
CA LEU A 124 -1.68 17.64 3.19
C LEU A 124 -1.65 18.53 4.44
N LEU A 125 -2.80 18.77 5.07
CA LEU A 125 -2.87 19.51 6.34
C LEU A 125 -2.14 18.76 7.46
N LEU A 126 -2.30 17.44 7.55
CA LEU A 126 -1.59 16.60 8.51
C LEU A 126 -0.07 16.60 8.24
N ALA A 127 0.34 16.47 6.98
CA ALA A 127 1.75 16.54 6.58
C ALA A 127 2.38 17.87 6.98
N ASN A 128 1.72 18.99 6.69
CA ASN A 128 2.18 20.33 7.07
C ASN A 128 2.30 20.47 8.59
N SER A 129 1.31 19.99 9.35
CA SER A 129 1.39 19.99 10.81
C SER A 129 2.54 19.13 11.33
N CYS A 130 2.89 18.02 10.67
CA CYS A 130 4.05 17.23 11.02
C CYS A 130 5.37 17.95 10.68
N PHE A 131 5.46 18.65 9.55
CA PHE A 131 6.60 19.49 9.20
C PHE A 131 6.81 20.63 10.22
N ASP A 132 5.75 21.31 10.62
CA ASP A 132 5.80 22.39 11.63
C ASP A 132 6.32 21.88 12.99
N ASN A 133 6.17 20.58 13.26
CA ASN A 133 6.63 19.91 14.47
C ASN A 133 7.95 19.12 14.28
N ASN A 134 8.70 19.36 13.19
CA ASN A 134 9.95 18.65 12.86
C ASN A 134 9.83 17.12 12.79
N ASN A 135 8.65 16.59 12.43
CA ASN A 135 8.43 15.16 12.25
C ASN A 135 8.36 14.81 10.75
N CYS A 136 9.53 14.79 10.10
CA CYS A 136 9.65 14.61 8.66
C CYS A 136 9.16 13.24 8.17
N VAL A 137 9.45 12.15 8.89
CA VAL A 137 9.05 10.79 8.47
C VAL A 137 7.53 10.65 8.42
N GLU A 138 6.84 11.11 9.47
CA GLU A 138 5.38 11.06 9.52
C GLU A 138 4.76 12.01 8.46
N ALA A 139 5.39 13.17 8.24
CA ALA A 139 4.96 14.11 7.20
C ALA A 139 5.04 13.48 5.80
N LEU A 140 6.15 12.81 5.47
CA LEU A 140 6.32 12.06 4.22
C LEU A 140 5.26 10.94 4.11
N SER A 141 4.98 10.20 5.18
CA SER A 141 3.90 9.18 5.18
C SER A 141 2.52 9.79 4.84
N TYR A 142 2.22 10.98 5.32
CA TYR A 142 0.98 11.67 4.96
C TYR A 142 0.98 12.21 3.53
N LEU A 143 2.11 12.70 3.03
CA LEU A 143 2.24 13.10 1.62
C LEU A 143 2.00 11.92 0.68
N ASP A 144 2.57 10.74 0.97
CA ASP A 144 2.33 9.51 0.21
C ASP A 144 0.82 9.17 0.16
N LYS A 145 0.15 9.22 1.31
CA LYS A 145 -1.31 9.02 1.40
C LYS A 145 -2.14 10.10 0.70
N ALA A 146 -1.57 11.28 0.46
CA ALA A 146 -2.23 12.39 -0.22
C ALA A 146 -2.18 12.26 -1.75
N ILE A 147 -1.26 11.44 -2.28
CA ILE A 147 -1.14 11.16 -3.71
C ILE A 147 -2.30 10.25 -4.13
N ILE A 148 -3.13 10.76 -5.02
CA ILE A 148 -4.27 10.04 -5.61
C ILE A 148 -4.20 10.31 -7.11
N ASN A 149 -4.30 9.28 -7.96
CA ASN A 149 -3.98 9.26 -9.40
C ASN A 149 -4.64 10.31 -10.34
N ASP A 150 -5.25 11.39 -9.84
CA ASP A 150 -6.00 12.36 -10.64
C ASP A 150 -5.99 13.81 -10.11
N PHE A 151 -5.27 14.13 -9.02
CA PHE A 151 -5.32 15.49 -8.46
C PHE A 151 -4.01 15.96 -7.86
N GLU A 152 -3.37 16.95 -8.49
CA GLU A 152 -2.18 17.68 -7.99
C GLU A 152 -0.98 16.78 -7.57
N SER A 153 -1.01 15.49 -7.92
CA SER A 153 -0.03 14.49 -7.53
C SER A 153 1.39 14.88 -7.90
N GLU A 154 1.57 15.53 -9.04
CA GLU A 154 2.88 16.00 -9.51
C GLU A 154 3.54 16.94 -8.49
N LYS A 155 2.82 17.94 -7.99
CA LYS A 155 3.35 18.87 -6.99
C LYS A 155 3.60 18.19 -5.65
N ILE A 156 2.73 17.27 -5.24
CA ILE A 156 2.89 16.52 -3.98
C ILE A 156 4.12 15.61 -4.06
N ILE A 157 4.31 14.93 -5.20
CA ILE A 157 5.49 14.10 -5.48
C ILE A 157 6.76 14.95 -5.46
N GLU A 158 6.76 16.12 -6.10
CA GLU A 158 7.90 17.03 -6.06
C GLU A 158 8.26 17.45 -4.63
N ILE A 159 7.25 17.84 -3.83
CA ILE A 159 7.44 18.17 -2.41
C ILE A 159 7.99 16.97 -1.64
N TYR A 160 7.45 15.77 -1.86
CA TYR A 160 7.94 14.55 -1.22
C TYR A 160 9.43 14.34 -1.54
N LEU A 161 9.79 14.28 -2.81
CA LEU A 161 11.16 13.98 -3.26
C LEU A 161 12.15 15.05 -2.78
N SER A 162 11.80 16.33 -2.93
CA SER A 162 12.65 17.44 -2.50
C SER A 162 12.87 17.45 -0.99
N THR A 163 11.81 17.18 -0.21
CA THR A 163 11.86 17.18 1.26
C THR A 163 12.61 15.97 1.81
N ALA A 164 12.42 14.79 1.22
CA ALA A 164 13.16 13.60 1.62
C ALA A 164 14.67 13.80 1.40
N ILE A 165 15.08 14.38 0.27
CA ILE A 165 16.49 14.70 -0.01
C ILE A 165 17.02 15.74 0.98
N SER A 166 16.32 16.87 1.19
CA SER A 166 16.81 17.94 2.05
C SER A 166 16.94 17.56 3.53
N ASN A 167 16.24 16.51 3.96
CA ASN A 167 16.28 15.99 5.33
C ASN A 167 17.03 14.65 5.44
N ASN A 168 17.77 14.24 4.42
CA ASN A 168 18.54 12.98 4.37
C ASN A 168 17.70 11.71 4.64
N GLN A 169 16.39 11.72 4.31
CA GLN A 169 15.45 10.60 4.51
C GLN A 169 15.50 9.64 3.32
N TYR A 170 16.66 9.02 3.07
CA TYR A 170 16.85 8.21 1.86
C TYR A 170 16.13 6.85 1.93
N PHE A 171 15.90 6.30 3.11
CA PHE A 171 15.10 5.08 3.25
C PHE A 171 13.68 5.30 2.73
N GLU A 172 13.01 6.35 3.21
CA GLU A 172 11.68 6.79 2.79
C GLU A 172 11.67 7.16 1.30
N PHE A 173 12.69 7.88 0.84
CA PHE A 173 12.85 8.25 -0.57
C PHE A 173 12.83 7.04 -1.51
N PHE A 174 13.64 6.02 -1.23
CA PHE A 174 13.72 4.84 -2.09
C PHE A 174 12.49 3.93 -1.96
N GLU A 175 11.94 3.79 -0.76
CA GLU A 175 10.70 3.04 -0.53
C GLU A 175 9.54 3.68 -1.30
N PHE A 176 9.44 5.00 -1.30
CA PHE A 176 8.43 5.74 -2.06
C PHE A 176 8.54 5.53 -3.57
N LEU A 177 9.75 5.60 -4.12
CA LEU A 177 9.96 5.35 -5.55
C LEU A 177 9.61 3.91 -5.94
N LYS A 178 9.99 2.93 -5.12
CA LYS A 178 9.63 1.52 -5.32
C LYS A 178 8.11 1.32 -5.32
N ASN A 179 7.46 1.72 -4.22
CA ASN A 179 6.02 1.50 -4.01
C ASN A 179 5.17 2.31 -4.99
N GLY A 180 5.61 3.53 -5.31
CA GLY A 180 4.95 4.40 -6.28
C GLY A 180 4.99 3.81 -7.69
N TYR A 181 6.11 3.21 -8.09
CA TYR A 181 6.22 2.55 -9.39
C TYR A 181 5.30 1.35 -9.48
N GLU A 182 5.29 0.49 -8.45
CA GLU A 182 4.38 -0.66 -8.34
C GLU A 182 2.90 -0.24 -8.31
N SER A 183 2.61 1.01 -7.90
CA SER A 183 1.27 1.60 -7.86
C SER A 183 0.89 2.41 -9.12
N GLY A 184 1.76 2.44 -10.14
CA GLY A 184 1.49 3.09 -11.42
C GLY A 184 1.83 4.58 -11.51
N LEU A 185 2.75 5.09 -10.66
CA LEU A 185 3.21 6.48 -10.69
C LEU A 185 4.38 6.74 -11.66
N GLU A 186 4.76 5.76 -12.48
CA GLU A 186 5.90 5.83 -13.41
C GLU A 186 5.93 7.13 -14.25
N ALA A 187 4.80 7.50 -14.86
CA ALA A 187 4.71 8.68 -15.71
C ALA A 187 5.03 9.99 -14.98
N TYR A 188 4.79 10.05 -13.66
CA TYR A 188 5.17 11.19 -12.83
C TYR A 188 6.67 11.16 -12.51
N PHE A 189 7.23 9.99 -12.18
CA PHE A 189 8.65 9.87 -11.85
C PHE A 189 9.56 10.23 -13.01
N LEU A 190 9.18 9.92 -14.25
CA LEU A 190 9.94 10.33 -15.44
C LEU A 190 10.11 11.86 -15.54
N LYS A 191 9.15 12.66 -15.04
CA LYS A 191 9.26 14.12 -14.99
C LYS A 191 10.25 14.62 -13.94
N PHE A 192 10.49 13.82 -12.90
CA PHE A 192 11.34 14.16 -11.76
C PHE A 192 12.67 13.41 -11.77
N ASN A 193 13.14 12.96 -12.94
CA ASN A 193 14.41 12.26 -13.10
C ASN A 193 15.59 12.98 -12.43
N SER A 194 15.65 14.32 -12.49
CA SER A 194 16.71 15.11 -11.85
C SER A 194 16.72 14.97 -10.32
N TYR A 195 15.55 14.92 -9.67
CA TYR A 195 15.43 14.67 -8.24
C TYR A 195 15.86 13.24 -7.90
N ILE A 196 15.47 12.26 -8.71
CA ILE A 196 15.86 10.85 -8.53
C ILE A 196 17.37 10.70 -8.59
N GLU A 197 18.01 11.25 -9.63
CA GLU A 197 19.46 11.22 -9.77
C GLU A 197 20.16 11.93 -8.61
N ARG A 198 19.67 13.12 -8.23
CA ARG A 198 20.22 13.86 -7.09
C ARG A 198 20.12 13.04 -5.79
N GLY A 199 18.95 12.45 -5.51
CA GLY A 199 18.77 11.63 -4.30
C GLY A 199 19.70 10.41 -4.26
N ILE A 200 19.97 9.78 -5.40
CA ILE A 200 20.94 8.69 -5.49
C ILE A 200 22.36 9.21 -5.24
N LYS A 201 22.75 10.32 -5.86
CA LYS A 201 24.08 10.93 -5.68
C LYS A 201 24.33 11.34 -4.24
N ASP A 202 23.36 11.99 -3.61
CA ASP A 202 23.48 12.46 -2.23
C ASP A 202 23.52 11.28 -1.25
N PHE A 203 22.69 10.25 -1.49
CA PHE A 203 22.71 9.01 -0.71
C PHE A 203 24.07 8.32 -0.70
N LEU A 204 24.80 8.31 -1.83
CA LEU A 204 26.12 7.66 -1.91
C LEU A 204 27.13 8.21 -0.88
N ASN A 205 26.96 9.45 -0.42
CA ASN A 205 27.82 10.06 0.60
C ASN A 205 27.42 9.70 2.04
N LEU A 206 26.25 9.09 2.23
CA LEU A 206 25.63 8.85 3.54
C LEU A 206 25.35 7.36 3.81
N ILE A 207 25.78 6.46 2.92
CA ILE A 207 25.58 5.00 3.03
C ILE A 207 25.97 4.47 4.43
N GLN A 208 27.09 4.95 4.97
CA GLN A 208 27.62 4.52 6.27
C GLN A 208 26.71 4.85 7.47
N GLU A 209 25.79 5.81 7.33
CA GLU A 209 24.86 6.19 8.40
C GLU A 209 23.70 5.19 8.56
N TYR A 210 23.51 4.32 7.56
CA TYR A 210 22.43 3.35 7.55
C TYR A 210 22.89 2.04 8.20
N SER A 211 22.01 1.42 8.98
CA SER A 211 22.22 0.02 9.37
C SER A 211 22.30 -0.85 8.12
N PHE A 212 23.11 -1.91 8.15
CA PHE A 212 23.21 -2.84 7.02
C PHE A 212 21.83 -3.36 6.61
N PHE A 213 20.93 -3.64 7.56
CA PHE A 213 19.56 -4.09 7.23
C PHE A 213 18.75 -3.06 6.44
N ASN A 214 18.83 -1.77 6.80
CA ASN A 214 18.17 -0.71 6.03
C ASN A 214 18.82 -0.55 4.65
N LEU A 215 20.14 -0.71 4.56
CA LEU A 215 20.84 -0.72 3.29
C LEU A 215 20.31 -1.85 2.38
N LEU A 216 20.12 -3.06 2.89
CA LEU A 216 19.58 -4.17 2.07
C LEU A 216 18.18 -3.87 1.53
N LYS A 217 17.33 -3.18 2.30
CA LYS A 217 16.00 -2.77 1.86
C LYS A 217 16.05 -1.67 0.80
N ILE A 218 16.96 -0.70 0.96
CA ILE A 218 17.24 0.32 -0.06
C ILE A 218 17.74 -0.36 -1.33
N THR A 219 18.63 -1.36 -1.22
CA THR A 219 19.11 -2.15 -2.34
C THR A 219 17.99 -2.88 -3.09
N GLU A 220 17.01 -3.45 -2.40
CA GLU A 220 15.82 -4.03 -3.06
C GLU A 220 14.97 -2.97 -3.79
N SER A 221 15.01 -1.71 -3.32
CA SER A 221 14.32 -0.60 -3.99
C SER A 221 15.03 -0.17 -5.27
N PHE A 222 16.38 -0.20 -5.30
CA PHE A 222 17.15 0.06 -6.53
C PHE A 222 16.74 -0.86 -7.68
N ASP A 223 16.49 -2.13 -7.38
CA ASP A 223 16.06 -3.12 -8.36
C ASP A 223 14.81 -2.66 -9.12
N LYS A 224 13.86 -2.03 -8.41
CA LYS A 224 12.64 -1.46 -9.01
C LYS A 224 12.87 -0.11 -9.66
N ILE A 225 13.71 0.72 -9.06
CA ILE A 225 14.01 2.04 -9.62
C ILE A 225 14.64 1.92 -11.01
N PHE A 226 15.54 0.96 -11.20
CA PHE A 226 16.19 0.73 -12.50
C PHE A 226 15.30 0.05 -13.55
N GLU A 227 14.07 -0.37 -13.20
CA GLU A 227 13.08 -0.81 -14.20
C GLU A 227 12.51 0.39 -14.98
N PHE A 228 12.45 1.60 -14.38
CA PHE A 228 11.90 2.81 -15.02
C PHE A 228 12.89 3.97 -15.17
N LYS A 229 13.98 3.98 -14.40
CA LYS A 229 15.04 4.98 -14.50
C LYS A 229 16.21 4.41 -15.29
N ASP A 230 16.60 5.10 -16.37
CA ASP A 230 17.83 4.77 -17.08
C ASP A 230 19.03 4.84 -16.14
N ILE A 231 19.74 3.73 -16.01
CA ILE A 231 20.87 3.50 -15.12
C ILE A 231 22.19 4.09 -15.63
N THR A 232 22.27 4.47 -16.92
CA THR A 232 23.49 5.04 -17.50
C THR A 232 24.01 6.27 -16.75
N PHE A 233 23.14 7.00 -16.04
CA PHE A 233 23.53 8.15 -15.19
C PHE A 233 24.55 7.78 -14.09
N LEU A 234 24.63 6.51 -13.66
CA LEU A 234 25.63 6.05 -12.69
C LEU A 234 27.06 6.22 -13.22
N ALA A 235 27.27 6.31 -14.54
CA ALA A 235 28.57 6.66 -15.10
C ALA A 235 29.05 8.05 -14.64
N SER A 236 28.13 8.97 -14.32
CA SER A 236 28.47 10.30 -13.79
C SER A 236 29.01 10.26 -12.35
N VAL A 237 28.83 9.16 -11.63
CA VAL A 237 29.35 8.93 -10.28
C VAL A 237 30.39 7.80 -10.22
N PHE A 238 31.06 7.53 -11.34
CA PHE A 238 32.07 6.48 -11.42
C PHE A 238 33.18 6.65 -10.36
N ASN A 239 33.66 7.86 -10.14
CA ASN A 239 34.74 8.13 -9.21
C ASN A 239 34.33 7.90 -7.74
N GLU A 240 33.08 8.25 -7.40
CA GLU A 240 32.49 7.98 -6.09
C GLU A 240 32.36 6.48 -5.88
N LEU A 241 31.80 5.74 -6.84
CA LEU A 241 31.70 4.27 -6.77
C LEU A 241 33.07 3.62 -6.64
N LYS A 242 34.08 4.11 -7.37
CA LYS A 242 35.47 3.64 -7.27
C LYS A 242 36.06 3.81 -5.87
N LYS A 243 35.74 4.91 -5.19
CA LYS A 243 36.16 5.14 -3.80
C LYS A 243 35.44 4.17 -2.86
N LEU A 244 34.13 4.01 -3.02
CA LEU A 244 33.31 3.14 -2.17
C LEU A 244 33.71 1.66 -2.27
N VAL A 245 34.08 1.16 -3.46
CA VAL A 245 34.61 -0.21 -3.65
C VAL A 245 35.86 -0.48 -2.79
N LYS A 246 36.70 0.55 -2.60
CA LYS A 246 37.96 0.47 -1.85
C LYS A 246 37.82 0.90 -0.39
N ASP A 247 36.59 1.20 0.04
CA ASP A 247 36.33 1.64 1.40
C ASP A 247 36.43 0.46 2.38
N SER A 248 36.94 0.74 3.58
CA SER A 248 36.96 -0.21 4.69
C SER A 248 35.57 -0.48 5.27
N ASN A 249 34.62 0.43 5.09
CA ASN A 249 33.25 0.28 5.57
C ASN A 249 32.48 -0.73 4.70
N ILE A 250 32.01 -1.81 5.34
CA ILE A 250 31.29 -2.89 4.66
C ILE A 250 30.03 -2.40 3.93
N ASN A 251 29.31 -1.40 4.46
CA ASN A 251 28.11 -0.86 3.82
C ASN A 251 28.45 -0.18 2.50
N ASN A 252 29.49 0.66 2.51
CA ASN A 252 29.97 1.40 1.35
C ASN A 252 30.42 0.43 0.26
N LYS A 253 31.31 -0.50 0.63
CA LYS A 253 31.84 -1.54 -0.25
C LYS A 253 30.73 -2.42 -0.82
N TYR A 254 29.80 -2.85 0.03
CA TYR A 254 28.67 -3.69 -0.35
C TYR A 254 27.78 -3.04 -1.40
N LEU A 255 27.29 -1.82 -1.14
CA LEU A 255 26.38 -1.17 -2.07
C LEU A 255 27.05 -0.93 -3.42
N ALA A 256 28.29 -0.44 -3.42
CA ALA A 256 29.01 -0.15 -4.64
C ALA A 256 29.24 -1.41 -5.48
N ILE A 257 29.75 -2.48 -4.87
CA ILE A 257 29.97 -3.77 -5.55
C ILE A 257 28.64 -4.32 -6.08
N TYR A 258 27.57 -4.28 -5.29
CA TYR A 258 26.25 -4.74 -5.74
C TYR A 258 25.76 -3.98 -6.97
N LEU A 259 25.77 -2.63 -6.91
CA LEU A 259 25.29 -1.79 -8.02
C LEU A 259 26.08 -2.02 -9.30
N ILE A 260 27.41 -2.14 -9.19
CA ILE A 260 28.30 -2.38 -10.33
C ILE A 260 28.07 -3.77 -10.90
N GLN A 261 28.12 -4.82 -10.07
CA GLN A 261 28.03 -6.21 -10.56
C GLN A 261 26.67 -6.50 -11.17
N LYS A 262 25.58 -6.06 -10.54
CA LYS A 262 24.23 -6.27 -11.04
C LYS A 262 24.04 -5.68 -12.44
N ASN A 263 24.68 -4.55 -12.71
CA ASN A 263 24.45 -3.75 -13.92
C ASN A 263 25.69 -3.67 -14.81
N LYS A 264 26.64 -4.60 -14.64
CA LYS A 264 27.97 -4.55 -15.26
C LYS A 264 27.88 -4.41 -16.78
N GLU A 265 27.01 -5.17 -17.44
CA GLU A 265 26.85 -5.13 -18.89
C GLU A 265 26.44 -3.76 -19.43
N ILE A 266 25.53 -3.07 -18.74
CA ILE A 266 25.03 -1.76 -19.16
C ILE A 266 26.07 -0.69 -18.85
N LEU A 267 26.62 -0.70 -17.63
CA LEU A 267 27.61 0.28 -17.18
C LEU A 267 28.90 0.21 -18.02
N SER A 268 29.39 -0.99 -18.34
CA SER A 268 30.59 -1.18 -19.15
C SER A 268 30.44 -0.74 -20.61
N LYS A 269 29.22 -0.67 -21.15
CA LYS A 269 28.97 -0.09 -22.48
C LYS A 269 29.09 1.43 -22.46
N VAL A 270 28.71 2.07 -21.37
CA VAL A 270 28.78 3.52 -21.20
C VAL A 270 30.19 3.98 -20.82
N ASN A 271 30.82 3.26 -19.89
CA ASN A 271 32.18 3.49 -19.46
C ASN A 271 32.92 2.16 -19.30
N PRO A 272 33.83 1.80 -20.23
CA PRO A 272 34.59 0.54 -20.18
C PRO A 272 35.38 0.30 -18.90
N ASP A 273 35.73 1.36 -18.16
CA ASP A 273 36.51 1.26 -16.91
C ASP A 273 35.76 0.50 -15.81
N PHE A 274 34.43 0.36 -15.89
CA PHE A 274 33.66 -0.49 -14.98
C PHE A 274 34.07 -1.98 -15.07
N ASN A 275 34.61 -2.44 -16.20
CA ASN A 275 35.06 -3.83 -16.34
C ASN A 275 36.25 -4.19 -15.45
N ILE A 276 37.12 -3.22 -15.19
CA ILE A 276 38.37 -3.39 -14.45
C ILE A 276 38.31 -2.79 -13.04
N LEU A 277 37.14 -2.28 -12.64
CA LEU A 277 36.97 -1.55 -11.40
C LEU A 277 37.09 -2.43 -10.15
N ILE A 278 36.66 -3.68 -10.26
CA ILE A 278 36.70 -4.70 -9.20
C ILE A 278 37.43 -5.89 -9.81
N SER A 279 38.59 -6.27 -9.27
CA SER A 279 39.29 -7.46 -9.73
C SER A 279 38.56 -8.73 -9.28
N ASP A 280 38.76 -9.85 -9.98
CA ASP A 280 38.14 -11.12 -9.58
C ASP A 280 38.61 -11.56 -8.17
N GLU A 281 39.87 -11.30 -7.82
CA GLU A 281 40.43 -11.57 -6.49
C GLU A 281 39.76 -10.72 -5.41
N GLU A 282 39.58 -9.41 -5.65
CA GLU A 282 38.89 -8.50 -4.73
C GLU A 282 37.42 -8.91 -4.55
N LEU A 283 36.77 -9.35 -5.63
CA LEU A 283 35.39 -9.80 -5.61
C LEU A 283 35.24 -11.11 -4.81
N GLU A 284 36.09 -12.10 -5.05
CA GLU A 284 36.04 -13.37 -4.33
C GLU A 284 36.35 -13.19 -2.84
N SER A 285 37.37 -12.39 -2.49
CA SER A 285 37.64 -12.03 -1.09
C SER A 285 36.42 -11.37 -0.44
N PHE A 286 35.77 -10.44 -1.13
CA PHE A 286 34.57 -9.79 -0.59
C PHE A 286 33.38 -10.74 -0.44
N LYS A 287 33.21 -11.73 -1.34
CA LYS A 287 32.18 -12.77 -1.20
C LYS A 287 32.40 -13.61 0.05
N GLU A 288 33.66 -13.93 0.37
CA GLU A 288 34.02 -14.67 1.58
C GLU A 288 33.69 -13.86 2.84
N ASP A 289 34.09 -12.58 2.89
CA ASP A 289 33.75 -11.65 3.97
C ASP A 289 32.22 -11.59 4.19
N LEU A 290 31.44 -11.54 3.11
CA LEU A 290 29.98 -11.49 3.20
C LEU A 290 29.36 -12.79 3.72
N VAL A 291 29.89 -13.94 3.32
CA VAL A 291 29.42 -15.24 3.83
C VAL A 291 29.75 -15.34 5.32
N GLU A 292 30.96 -14.96 5.73
CA GLU A 292 31.33 -14.95 7.15
C GLU A 292 30.43 -14.01 7.95
N TYR A 293 30.19 -12.80 7.46
CA TYR A 293 29.26 -11.87 8.08
C TYR A 293 27.84 -12.46 8.19
N PHE A 294 27.33 -13.11 7.14
CA PHE A 294 26.02 -13.79 7.17
C PHE A 294 25.94 -14.90 8.23
N LEU A 295 26.99 -15.71 8.39
CA LEU A 295 27.05 -16.74 9.41
C LEU A 295 27.12 -16.13 10.81
N SER A 296 27.88 -15.04 10.99
CA SER A 296 27.92 -14.31 12.25
C SER A 296 26.56 -13.73 12.65
N GLU A 297 25.76 -13.29 11.68
CA GLU A 297 24.39 -12.79 11.92
C GLU A 297 23.44 -13.91 12.38
N ILE A 298 23.65 -15.14 11.90
CA ILE A 298 22.94 -16.32 12.38
C ILE A 298 23.31 -16.60 13.85
N ASP A 299 24.61 -16.59 14.16
CA ASP A 299 25.11 -16.87 15.51
C ASP A 299 24.66 -15.80 16.52
N ASN A 300 24.43 -14.57 16.05
CA ASN A 300 23.93 -13.45 16.83
C ASN A 300 22.39 -13.34 16.88
N PHE A 301 21.66 -14.39 16.50
CA PHE A 301 20.19 -14.44 16.53
C PHE A 301 19.49 -13.30 15.75
N CYS A 302 20.01 -12.97 14.56
CA CYS A 302 19.41 -11.92 13.73
C CYS A 302 17.99 -12.26 13.22
N ILE A 303 17.18 -11.23 12.97
CA ILE A 303 15.86 -11.31 12.33
C ILE A 303 15.96 -12.03 10.97
N ILE A 304 15.09 -13.03 10.76
CA ILE A 304 15.04 -13.86 9.54
C ILE A 304 14.93 -13.02 8.26
N ASP A 305 14.21 -11.90 8.29
CA ASP A 305 14.01 -11.07 7.10
C ASP A 305 15.30 -10.39 6.62
N LYS A 306 16.24 -10.05 7.51
CA LYS A 306 17.58 -9.58 7.10
C LYS A 306 18.31 -10.67 6.33
N LEU A 307 18.31 -11.91 6.85
CA LEU A 307 18.95 -13.05 6.20
C LEU A 307 18.30 -13.39 4.85
N LYS A 308 16.97 -13.27 4.73
CA LYS A 308 16.28 -13.44 3.43
C LYS A 308 16.74 -12.42 2.40
N LEU A 309 16.91 -11.15 2.79
CA LEU A 309 17.40 -10.10 1.88
C LEU A 309 18.84 -10.38 1.45
N MET A 310 19.73 -10.70 2.40
CA MET A 310 21.12 -11.06 2.10
C MET A 310 21.19 -12.23 1.10
N LYS A 311 20.41 -13.29 1.33
CA LYS A 311 20.34 -14.44 0.41
C LYS A 311 19.94 -14.03 -1.01
N LYS A 312 18.92 -13.20 -1.18
CA LYS A 312 18.49 -12.72 -2.50
C LYS A 312 19.65 -12.03 -3.23
N GLN A 313 20.44 -11.24 -2.50
CA GLN A 313 21.55 -10.49 -3.08
C GLN A 313 22.80 -11.35 -3.30
N PHE A 314 23.00 -12.42 -2.52
CA PHE A 314 24.06 -13.40 -2.75
C PHE A 314 23.94 -14.07 -4.12
N HIS A 315 22.72 -14.31 -4.59
CA HIS A 315 22.48 -14.77 -5.96
C HIS A 315 22.98 -13.77 -6.99
N ILE A 316 22.81 -12.46 -6.76
CA ILE A 316 23.26 -11.40 -7.68
C ILE A 316 24.79 -11.31 -7.72
N LEU A 317 25.44 -11.57 -6.58
CA LEU A 317 26.90 -11.62 -6.47
C LEU A 317 27.48 -12.98 -6.88
N ASN A 318 26.67 -13.94 -7.35
CA ASN A 318 27.11 -15.30 -7.68
C ASN A 318 27.85 -15.99 -6.52
N ILE A 319 27.31 -15.91 -5.31
CA ILE A 319 27.80 -16.67 -4.14
C ILE A 319 27.10 -18.05 -4.14
N PRO A 320 27.86 -19.17 -4.15
CA PRO A 320 27.27 -20.50 -4.16
C PRO A 320 26.39 -20.78 -2.94
N GLU A 321 25.20 -21.36 -3.15
CA GLU A 321 24.27 -21.68 -2.06
C GLU A 321 24.88 -22.66 -1.04
N GLU A 322 25.79 -23.55 -1.47
CA GLU A 322 26.43 -24.53 -0.58
C GLU A 322 27.17 -23.88 0.59
N LYS A 323 27.68 -22.65 0.40
CA LYS A 323 28.45 -21.93 1.42
C LYS A 323 27.61 -21.48 2.63
N PHE A 324 26.29 -21.29 2.49
CA PHE A 324 25.48 -20.66 3.55
C PHE A 324 24.08 -21.29 3.77
N TYR A 325 23.52 -21.99 2.78
CA TYR A 325 22.10 -22.37 2.79
C TYR A 325 21.74 -23.37 3.90
N ASN A 326 22.63 -24.31 4.21
CA ASN A 326 22.42 -25.28 5.29
C ASN A 326 22.33 -24.60 6.66
N HIS A 327 23.21 -23.62 6.93
CA HIS A 327 23.18 -22.82 8.16
C HIS A 327 21.89 -22.02 8.26
N TYR A 328 21.51 -21.33 7.17
CA TYR A 328 20.25 -20.58 7.11
C TYR A 328 19.02 -21.45 7.38
N ARG A 329 18.94 -22.64 6.76
CA ARG A 329 17.80 -23.55 6.94
C ARG A 329 17.72 -24.06 8.39
N LYS A 330 18.85 -24.43 8.98
CA LYS A 330 18.92 -24.86 10.39
C LYS A 330 18.45 -23.74 11.32
N TYR A 331 18.99 -22.54 11.12
CA TYR A 331 18.62 -21.35 11.90
C TYR A 331 17.13 -21.01 11.77
N LYS A 332 16.57 -21.05 10.56
CA LYS A 332 15.14 -20.80 10.34
C LYS A 332 14.26 -21.79 11.12
N ILE A 333 14.61 -23.07 11.14
CA ILE A 333 13.88 -24.09 11.91
C ILE A 333 14.01 -23.82 13.40
N GLU A 334 15.21 -23.47 13.86
CA GLU A 334 15.49 -23.15 15.26
C GLU A 334 14.68 -21.95 15.75
N ILE A 335 14.68 -20.85 15.00
CA ILE A 335 13.89 -19.65 15.32
C ILE A 335 12.40 -19.96 15.31
N GLN A 336 11.89 -20.72 14.33
CA GLN A 336 10.47 -21.13 14.31
C GLN A 336 10.08 -21.95 15.55
N GLU A 337 10.95 -22.85 16.00
CA GLU A 337 10.73 -23.61 17.23
C GLU A 337 10.86 -22.75 18.50
N LEU A 338 11.78 -21.78 18.53
CA LEU A 338 11.91 -20.83 19.63
C LEU A 338 10.69 -19.90 19.72
N GLU A 339 10.24 -19.34 18.61
CA GLU A 339 9.01 -18.56 18.52
C GLU A 339 7.83 -19.38 19.03
N LYS A 340 7.67 -20.62 18.55
CA LYS A 340 6.63 -21.55 19.02
C LYS A 340 6.72 -21.79 20.53
N LYS A 341 7.92 -22.02 21.09
CA LYS A 341 8.11 -22.18 22.54
C LYS A 341 7.78 -20.92 23.32
N VAL A 342 8.14 -19.73 22.82
CA VAL A 342 7.79 -18.44 23.44
C VAL A 342 6.27 -18.23 23.42
N TYR A 343 5.62 -18.51 22.29
CA TYR A 343 4.16 -18.48 22.19
C TYR A 343 3.51 -19.50 23.14
N LEU A 344 4.01 -20.72 23.23
CA LEU A 344 3.52 -21.74 24.17
C LEU A 344 3.67 -21.30 25.63
N LYS A 345 4.82 -20.72 26.01
CA LYS A 345 5.02 -20.15 27.36
C LYS A 345 4.05 -19.00 27.62
N LYS A 346 3.86 -18.10 26.65
CA LYS A 346 2.88 -17.01 26.72
C LYS A 346 1.47 -17.57 26.91
N PHE A 347 1.05 -18.57 26.12
CA PHE A 347 -0.26 -19.20 26.26
C PHE A 347 -0.44 -19.94 27.58
N ALA A 348 0.57 -20.67 28.06
CA ALA A 348 0.53 -21.35 29.34
C ALA A 348 0.40 -20.35 30.51
N PHE A 349 1.17 -19.26 30.48
CA PHE A 349 1.05 -18.19 31.47
C PHE A 349 -0.33 -17.54 31.45
N LEU A 350 -0.86 -17.22 30.25
CA LEU A 350 -2.22 -16.68 30.12
C LEU A 350 -3.28 -17.67 30.62
N LYS A 351 -3.11 -18.98 30.42
CA LYS A 351 -4.01 -20.01 30.96
C LYS A 351 -4.00 -20.04 32.48
N VAL A 352 -2.82 -19.96 33.11
CA VAL A 352 -2.70 -19.86 34.58
C VAL A 352 -3.40 -18.60 35.10
N LEU A 353 -3.28 -17.47 34.41
CA LEU A 353 -4.01 -16.25 34.78
C LEU A 353 -5.53 -16.41 34.64
N ILE A 354 -6.00 -17.08 33.57
CA ILE A 354 -7.43 -17.38 33.38
C ILE A 354 -7.97 -18.19 34.57
N GLU A 355 -7.25 -19.25 34.96
CA GLU A 355 -7.63 -20.12 36.07
C GLU A 355 -7.57 -19.39 37.42
N ARG A 356 -6.45 -18.71 37.73
CA ARG A 356 -6.25 -18.02 39.01
C ARG A 356 -7.25 -16.91 39.27
N TYR A 357 -7.67 -16.20 38.22
CA TYR A 357 -8.58 -15.07 38.33
C TYR A 357 -10.03 -15.40 37.94
N ASN A 358 -10.39 -16.70 37.86
CA ASN A 358 -11.74 -17.19 37.57
C ASN A 358 -12.38 -16.54 36.33
N ILE A 359 -11.58 -16.30 35.29
CA ILE A 359 -12.04 -15.64 34.08
C ILE A 359 -13.00 -16.58 33.32
N LYS A 360 -14.24 -16.13 33.10
CA LYS A 360 -15.27 -16.92 32.42
C LYS A 360 -14.97 -17.07 30.93
N LYS A 361 -15.22 -18.26 30.36
CA LYS A 361 -15.01 -18.52 28.93
C LYS A 361 -15.89 -17.60 28.09
N THR A 362 -15.27 -16.80 27.25
CA THR A 362 -15.93 -15.86 26.36
C THR A 362 -16.20 -16.51 25.00
N ALA A 363 -17.36 -16.29 24.38
CA ALA A 363 -17.69 -16.81 23.06
C ALA A 363 -17.30 -15.82 21.94
N GLY A 364 -16.60 -16.31 20.92
CA GLY A 364 -16.36 -15.58 19.68
C GLY A 364 -17.33 -16.02 18.60
N GLU A 365 -17.99 -15.08 17.93
CA GLU A 365 -18.77 -15.36 16.73
C GLU A 365 -17.90 -15.13 15.49
N PHE A 366 -17.69 -16.18 14.70
CA PHE A 366 -17.04 -16.09 13.39
C PHE A 366 -18.06 -15.67 12.34
N LYS A 367 -18.13 -14.37 12.02
CA LYS A 367 -18.95 -13.89 10.91
C LYS A 367 -18.10 -13.79 9.64
N LYS A 368 -18.54 -14.45 8.57
CA LYS A 368 -17.88 -14.45 7.26
C LYS A 368 -18.12 -13.12 6.52
N LYS A 369 -17.48 -12.05 6.99
CA LYS A 369 -17.32 -10.79 6.27
C LYS A 369 -15.88 -10.34 6.46
N LYS A 370 -15.06 -10.37 5.39
CA LYS A 370 -13.66 -9.90 5.39
C LYS A 370 -12.85 -10.35 6.62
N ASN A 371 -12.87 -11.64 6.98
CA ASN A 371 -12.09 -12.24 8.08
C ASN A 371 -12.18 -11.48 9.42
N THR A 372 -13.34 -10.91 9.74
CA THR A 372 -13.49 -10.08 10.94
C THR A 372 -14.08 -10.87 12.10
N TYR A 373 -13.47 -10.73 13.28
CA TYR A 373 -13.90 -11.42 14.51
C TYR A 373 -14.81 -10.50 15.34
N ILE A 374 -15.97 -10.98 15.77
CA ILE A 374 -16.80 -10.32 16.77
C ILE A 374 -16.75 -11.16 18.04
N ILE A 375 -16.26 -10.57 19.12
CA ILE A 375 -16.12 -11.26 20.41
C ILE A 375 -17.05 -10.58 21.40
N LYS A 376 -17.96 -11.37 21.99
CA LYS A 376 -18.88 -10.90 23.03
C LYS A 376 -18.29 -11.27 24.38
N HIS A 377 -17.75 -10.28 25.09
CA HIS A 377 -17.11 -10.46 26.39
C HIS A 377 -18.14 -10.66 27.50
N HIS A 378 -17.88 -11.57 28.45
CA HIS A 378 -18.70 -11.64 29.67
C HIS A 378 -18.53 -10.35 30.48
N GLU A 379 -19.62 -9.71 30.88
CA GLU A 379 -19.58 -8.40 31.56
C GLU A 379 -18.75 -8.42 32.85
N GLU A 380 -18.81 -9.51 33.61
CA GLU A 380 -18.00 -9.69 34.82
C GLU A 380 -16.50 -9.73 34.53
N ASN A 381 -16.09 -10.28 33.39
CA ASN A 381 -14.69 -10.33 32.99
C ASN A 381 -14.16 -8.93 32.65
N LEU A 382 -14.97 -8.04 32.06
CA LEU A 382 -14.53 -6.67 31.73
C LEU A 382 -14.15 -5.86 32.98
N ARG A 383 -14.72 -6.21 34.13
CA ARG A 383 -14.39 -5.62 35.43
C ARG A 383 -13.12 -6.21 36.07
N ASN A 384 -12.58 -7.30 35.50
CA ASN A 384 -11.39 -7.98 36.01
C ASN A 384 -10.12 -7.42 35.33
N PRO A 385 -9.20 -6.78 36.08
CA PRO A 385 -7.96 -6.24 35.51
C PRO A 385 -7.08 -7.31 34.85
N ALA A 386 -7.07 -8.53 35.37
CA ALA A 386 -6.32 -9.64 34.78
C ALA A 386 -6.89 -10.06 33.41
N TYR A 387 -8.21 -9.95 33.22
CA TYR A 387 -8.84 -10.19 31.92
C TYR A 387 -8.42 -9.16 30.88
N ASN A 388 -8.44 -7.87 31.24
CA ASN A 388 -8.01 -6.78 30.35
C ASN A 388 -6.54 -6.91 29.95
N TYR A 389 -5.69 -7.37 30.88
CA TYR A 389 -4.29 -7.69 30.59
C TYR A 389 -4.13 -8.90 29.64
N ILE A 390 -4.97 -9.93 29.80
CA ILE A 390 -4.92 -11.13 28.95
C ILE A 390 -5.37 -10.83 27.52
N ILE A 391 -6.52 -10.18 27.33
CA ILE A 391 -7.08 -9.91 25.98
C ILE A 391 -6.16 -8.98 25.16
N SER A 392 -5.55 -7.97 25.80
CA SER A 392 -4.63 -7.05 25.14
C SER A 392 -3.36 -7.75 24.63
N ARG A 393 -2.87 -8.77 25.34
CA ARG A 393 -1.68 -9.53 24.93
C ARG A 393 -1.94 -10.65 23.93
N ILE A 394 -3.17 -11.11 23.78
CA ILE A 394 -3.55 -12.08 22.73
C ILE A 394 -3.82 -11.35 21.39
N GLY A 395 -3.95 -10.01 21.42
CA GLY A 395 -4.22 -9.22 20.22
C GLY A 395 -5.72 -9.08 19.90
N PHE A 396 -6.59 -9.46 20.85
CA PHE A 396 -8.02 -9.21 20.76
C PHE A 396 -8.37 -7.89 21.46
N PHE A 397 -7.91 -6.77 20.89
CA PHE A 397 -8.45 -5.45 21.24
C PHE A 397 -9.81 -5.29 20.56
N GLY A 398 -10.81 -5.92 21.15
CA GLY A 398 -12.19 -5.50 20.95
C GLY A 398 -12.77 -5.14 22.30
N LEU A 399 -12.96 -3.84 22.58
CA LEU A 399 -14.06 -3.49 23.47
C LEU A 399 -15.35 -3.93 22.77
N ASN A 400 -16.35 -4.42 23.50
CA ASN A 400 -17.59 -5.00 22.95
C ASN A 400 -18.02 -4.38 21.59
N ASP A 401 -18.33 -5.24 20.63
CA ASP A 401 -18.70 -4.92 19.24
C ASP A 401 -17.59 -4.37 18.31
N GLN A 402 -16.33 -4.30 18.76
CA GLN A 402 -15.24 -3.88 17.88
C GLN A 402 -14.75 -4.99 16.97
N THR A 403 -14.55 -4.59 15.71
CA THR A 403 -14.16 -5.41 14.57
C THR A 403 -12.64 -5.51 14.51
N ILE A 404 -12.09 -6.71 14.73
CA ILE A 404 -10.66 -6.97 14.51
C ILE A 404 -10.49 -7.37 13.05
N LYS A 405 -9.90 -6.48 12.23
CA LYS A 405 -9.53 -6.79 10.85
C LYS A 405 -8.27 -7.67 10.86
N SER A 406 -8.32 -8.80 10.15
CA SER A 406 -7.16 -9.67 9.88
C SER A 406 -6.13 -9.00 9.01
#